data_AF-A0AAW2PTA4-F1
#
_entry.id   AF-A0AAW2PTA4-F1
#
_cell.length_a   1.000
_cell.length_b   1.000
_cell.length_c   1.000
_cell.angle_alpha   90.00
_cell.angle_beta   90.00
_cell.angle_gamma   90.00
#
_symmetry.space_group_name_H-M   'P 1'
#
loop_
_entity.id
_entity.type
_entity.pdbx_description
1 polymer ?
#
loop_
_entity_poly.entity_id
_entity_poly.type
_entity_poly.pdbx_seq_one_letter_code
_entity_poly.pdbx_strand_id
1 'polypeptide(L)'
;MVVVLFRRELTFEQTLCLWEVMWADQAAVRAGIGKPAWSRIRLRAPPTDDLLLYAIAASVLQRRKLIIEKYSSMDEILRECNAMAGHLDVWKLLDDAHNLVVTLHDKIETPF
;
A
#
# COMPACT_ATOMS: atom_id res chain seq x y z
N MET A 1 -4.14 -10.69 -2.32
CA MET A 1 -3.74 -9.27 -2.17
C MET A 1 -4.29 -8.42 -3.32
N VAL A 2 -3.83 -8.58 -4.57
CA VAL A 2 -4.27 -7.77 -5.74
C VAL A 2 -5.74 -7.97 -6.12
N VAL A 3 -6.11 -9.20 -6.50
CA VAL A 3 -7.45 -9.51 -7.08
C VAL A 3 -8.60 -9.31 -6.09
N VAL A 4 -8.30 -9.40 -4.80
CA VAL A 4 -9.31 -9.37 -3.73
C VAL A 4 -9.19 -8.15 -2.81
N LEU A 5 -8.32 -7.18 -3.14
CA LEU A 5 -8.14 -5.95 -2.37
C LEU A 5 -7.95 -6.20 -0.87
N PHE A 6 -7.02 -7.08 -0.52
CA PHE A 6 -6.73 -7.52 0.85
C PHE A 6 -7.84 -8.28 1.61
N ARG A 7 -8.98 -8.65 0.99
CA ARG A 7 -10.07 -9.37 1.67
C ARG A 7 -9.71 -10.71 2.33
N ARG A 8 -8.60 -11.34 1.94
CA ARG A 8 -8.13 -12.59 2.58
C ARG A 8 -7.12 -12.32 3.69
N GLU A 9 -6.49 -11.16 3.63
CA GLU A 9 -5.35 -10.76 4.45
C GLU A 9 -5.74 -9.91 5.65
N LEU A 10 -6.87 -9.22 5.55
CA LEU A 10 -7.45 -8.37 6.58
C LEU A 10 -8.81 -8.92 7.02
N THR A 11 -9.22 -8.58 8.24
CA THR A 11 -10.62 -8.79 8.65
C THR A 11 -11.55 -7.89 7.83
N PHE A 12 -12.86 -8.14 7.89
CA PHE A 12 -13.85 -7.32 7.19
C PHE A 12 -13.73 -5.83 7.56
N GLU A 13 -13.70 -5.51 8.86
CA GLU A 13 -13.55 -4.15 9.37
C GLU A 13 -12.24 -3.49 8.91
N GLN A 14 -11.13 -4.22 8.97
CA GLN A 14 -9.84 -3.71 8.49
C GLN A 14 -9.84 -3.50 6.97
N THR A 15 -10.51 -4.36 6.22
CA THR A 15 -10.65 -4.21 4.76
C THR A 15 -11.45 -2.96 4.42
N LEU A 16 -12.57 -2.73 5.11
CA LEU A 16 -13.36 -1.50 4.95
C LEU A 16 -12.53 -0.27 5.28
N CYS A 17 -11.79 -0.28 6.39
CA CYS A 17 -10.90 0.81 6.77
C CYS A 17 -9.86 1.14 5.69
N LEU A 18 -9.21 0.12 5.11
CA LEU A 18 -8.28 0.31 3.99
C LEU A 18 -8.98 0.95 2.78
N TRP A 19 -10.18 0.47 2.43
CA TRP A 19 -10.93 0.96 1.28
C TRP A 19 -11.43 2.39 1.47
N GLU A 20 -11.84 2.77 2.68
CA GLU A 20 -12.23 4.15 3.00
C GLU A 20 -11.08 5.13 2.75
N VAL A 21 -9.85 4.77 3.13
CA VAL A 21 -8.66 5.60 2.85
C VAL A 21 -8.38 5.66 1.35
N MET A 22 -8.46 4.53 0.63
CA MET A 22 -8.29 4.51 -0.83
C MET A 22 -9.33 5.39 -1.54
N TRP A 23 -10.60 5.33 -1.13
CA TRP A 23 -11.64 6.16 -1.71
C TRP A 23 -11.47 7.64 -1.37
N ALA A 24 -11.02 7.96 -0.16
CA ALA A 24 -10.71 9.33 0.22
C ALA A 24 -9.57 9.92 -0.63
N ASP A 25 -8.51 9.15 -0.87
CA ASP A 25 -7.40 9.54 -1.74
C ASP A 25 -7.87 9.78 -3.18
N GLN A 26 -8.64 8.85 -3.75
CA GLN A 26 -9.21 9.01 -5.10
C GLN A 26 -10.17 10.21 -5.19
N ALA A 27 -10.96 10.48 -4.15
CA ALA A 27 -11.83 11.65 -4.08
C ALA A 27 -11.01 12.95 -4.05
N ALA A 28 -9.90 12.98 -3.29
CA ALA A 28 -9.00 14.12 -3.24
C ALA A 28 -8.30 14.36 -4.59
N VAL A 29 -7.83 13.31 -5.26
CA VAL A 29 -7.25 13.39 -6.61
C VAL A 29 -8.28 13.96 -7.60
N ARG A 30 -9.51 13.43 -7.62
CA ARG A 30 -10.61 13.93 -8.47
C ARG A 30 -10.99 15.37 -8.19
N ALA A 31 -10.91 15.81 -6.93
CA ALA A 31 -11.15 17.19 -6.55
C ALA A 31 -10.00 18.15 -6.93
N GLY A 32 -8.94 17.65 -7.57
CA GLY A 32 -7.77 18.45 -7.92
C GLY A 32 -6.93 18.86 -6.71
N ILE A 33 -7.10 18.19 -5.56
CA ILE A 33 -6.26 18.35 -4.37
C ILE A 33 -4.93 17.63 -4.67
N GLY A 34 -4.11 18.24 -5.52
CA GLY A 34 -2.86 17.68 -6.03
C GLY A 34 -1.69 18.67 -6.04
N LYS A 35 -0.48 18.10 -6.23
CA LYS A 35 0.89 18.64 -6.40
C LYS A 35 1.21 20.07 -5.86
N PRO A 36 0.74 21.20 -6.45
CA PRO A 36 1.08 22.54 -5.94
C PRO A 36 0.52 22.89 -4.56
N ALA A 37 -0.64 22.35 -4.18
CA ALA A 37 -1.23 22.61 -2.85
C ALA A 37 -0.56 21.76 -1.76
N TRP A 38 -0.09 20.56 -2.12
CA TRP A 38 0.54 19.60 -1.23
C TRP A 38 1.95 19.99 -0.79
N SER A 39 2.75 20.55 -1.70
CA SER A 39 4.12 20.98 -1.41
C SER A 39 4.20 21.98 -0.24
N ARG A 40 3.10 22.70 0.03
CA ARG A 40 2.94 23.61 1.18
C ARG A 40 2.54 22.91 2.48
N ILE A 41 1.92 21.74 2.41
CA ILE A 41 1.38 20.96 3.54
C ILE A 41 2.20 19.67 3.65
N ARG A 42 3.47 19.79 4.05
CA ARG A 42 4.46 18.69 4.15
C ARG A 42 4.17 17.64 5.24
N LEU A 43 2.95 17.55 5.75
CA LEU A 43 2.63 16.75 6.94
C LEU A 43 2.08 15.35 6.63
N ARG A 44 1.81 15.00 5.37
CA ARG A 44 1.21 13.71 5.00
C ARG A 44 1.77 13.21 3.66
N ALA A 45 1.42 11.99 3.24
CA ALA A 45 1.61 11.50 1.87
C ALA A 45 0.60 12.12 0.88
N PRO A 46 1.03 12.54 -0.33
CA PRO A 46 0.11 13.09 -1.32
C PRO A 46 -0.95 12.05 -1.69
N PRO A 47 -2.21 12.48 -1.96
CA PRO A 47 -3.24 11.58 -2.45
C PRO A 47 -2.79 10.85 -3.72
N THR A 48 -3.10 9.56 -3.84
CA THR A 48 -2.74 8.74 -5.00
C THR A 48 -3.84 7.77 -5.39
N ASP A 49 -4.00 7.52 -6.69
CA ASP A 49 -4.89 6.47 -7.20
C ASP A 49 -4.31 5.06 -6.98
N ASP A 50 -3.01 4.95 -6.69
CA ASP A 50 -2.25 3.70 -6.64
C ASP A 50 -2.04 3.17 -5.21
N LEU A 51 -2.75 3.70 -4.21
CA LEU A 51 -2.53 3.37 -2.78
C LEU A 51 -2.56 1.85 -2.51
N LEU A 52 -3.42 1.10 -3.21
CA LEU A 52 -3.46 -0.36 -3.13
C LEU A 52 -2.13 -1.00 -3.51
N LEU A 53 -1.51 -0.55 -4.60
CA LEU A 53 -0.25 -1.09 -5.07
C LEU A 53 0.86 -0.84 -4.05
N TYR A 54 0.88 0.36 -3.48
CA TYR A 54 1.80 0.70 -2.38
C TYR A 54 1.56 -0.15 -1.14
N ALA A 55 0.31 -0.45 -0.77
CA ALA A 55 -0.01 -1.36 0.33
C ALA A 55 0.49 -2.80 0.04
N ILE A 56 0.36 -3.28 -1.19
CA ILE A 56 0.90 -4.59 -1.59
C ILE A 56 2.43 -4.60 -1.49
N ALA A 57 3.09 -3.56 -2.00
CA ALA A 57 4.54 -3.43 -1.89
C ALA A 57 4.98 -3.37 -0.42
N ALA A 58 4.29 -2.59 0.42
CA ALA A 58 4.55 -2.47 1.85
C ALA A 58 4.46 -3.82 2.58
N SER A 59 3.38 -4.56 2.37
CA SER A 59 3.18 -5.87 2.99
C SER A 59 4.23 -6.92 2.57
N VAL A 60 4.67 -6.91 1.30
CA VAL A 60 5.81 -7.74 0.87
C VAL A 60 7.12 -7.28 1.50
N LEU A 61 7.35 -5.96 1.58
CA LEU A 61 8.54 -5.38 2.19
C LEU A 61 8.66 -5.69 3.69
N GLN A 62 7.54 -5.83 4.41
CA GLN A 62 7.53 -6.29 5.81
C GLN A 62 8.14 -7.70 5.96
N ARG A 63 8.09 -8.53 4.91
CA ARG A 63 8.68 -9.87 4.87
C ARG A 63 10.04 -9.93 4.19
N ARG A 64 10.60 -8.78 3.75
CA ARG A 64 11.83 -8.72 2.93
C ARG A 64 12.98 -9.55 3.49
N LYS A 65 13.16 -9.54 4.82
CA LYS A 65 14.28 -10.23 5.47
C LYS A 65 14.15 -11.74 5.31
N LEU A 66 12.95 -12.28 5.55
CA LEU A 66 12.67 -13.70 5.34
C LEU A 66 12.77 -14.07 3.86
N ILE A 67 12.20 -13.25 2.98
CA ILE A 67 12.20 -13.50 1.54
C ILE A 67 13.62 -13.56 0.98
N ILE A 68 14.48 -12.58 1.32
CA ILE A 68 15.83 -12.47 0.77
C ILE A 68 16.79 -13.48 1.42
N GLU A 69 16.69 -13.70 2.73
CA GLU A 69 17.68 -14.50 3.46
C GLU A 69 17.33 -16.00 3.52
N LYS A 70 16.05 -16.39 3.41
CA LYS A 70 15.61 -17.77 3.67
C LYS A 70 14.98 -18.49 2.49
N TYR A 71 14.35 -17.80 1.53
CA TYR A 71 13.64 -18.46 0.45
C TYR A 71 14.45 -18.46 -0.84
N SER A 72 14.40 -19.59 -1.54
CA SER A 72 15.16 -19.82 -2.78
C SER A 72 14.27 -20.13 -3.97
N SER A 73 12.97 -20.37 -3.74
CA SER A 73 11.99 -20.72 -4.76
C SER A 73 10.74 -19.83 -4.70
N MET A 74 10.07 -19.70 -5.85
CA MET A 74 8.80 -18.96 -5.94
C MET A 74 7.72 -19.54 -5.02
N ASP A 75 7.65 -20.87 -4.90
CA ASP A 75 6.63 -21.54 -4.07
C ASP A 75 6.79 -21.25 -2.58
N GLU A 76 8.02 -21.05 -2.10
CA GLU A 76 8.28 -20.62 -0.73
C GLU A 76 7.82 -19.18 -0.48
N ILE A 77 8.11 -18.27 -1.42
CA ILE A 77 7.70 -16.87 -1.34
C ILE A 77 6.17 -16.77 -1.37
N LEU A 78 5.51 -17.49 -2.29
CA LEU A 78 4.05 -17.54 -2.38
C LEU A 78 3.42 -18.07 -1.10
N ARG A 79 4.00 -19.12 -0.49
CA ARG A 79 3.53 -19.65 0.79
C ARG A 79 3.66 -18.63 1.92
N GLU A 80 4.80 -17.93 2.02
CA GLU A 80 4.96 -16.87 3.03
C GLU A 80 3.94 -15.74 2.82
N CYS A 81 3.74 -15.30 1.57
CA CYS A 81 2.76 -14.26 1.29
C CYS A 81 1.33 -14.70 1.62
N ASN A 82 0.97 -15.95 1.30
CA ASN A 82 -0.33 -16.51 1.67
C ASN A 82 -0.49 -16.67 3.19
N ALA A 83 0.60 -16.97 3.91
CA ALA A 83 0.61 -17.07 5.37
C ALA A 83 0.40 -15.71 6.06
N MET A 84 0.43 -14.58 5.34
CA MET A 84 0.03 -13.28 5.89
C MET A 84 -1.49 -13.15 6.08
N ALA A 85 -2.28 -14.11 5.58
CA ALA A 85 -3.73 -14.11 5.68
C ALA A 85 -4.22 -13.92 7.13
N GLY A 86 -4.96 -12.85 7.43
CA GLY A 86 -5.50 -12.55 8.76
C GLY A 86 -4.48 -12.07 9.79
N HIS A 87 -3.23 -11.82 9.39
CA HIS A 87 -2.14 -11.44 10.30
C HIS A 87 -1.56 -10.05 10.02
N LEU A 88 -2.16 -9.30 9.08
CA LEU A 88 -1.73 -7.94 8.79
C LEU A 88 -2.36 -6.94 9.76
N ASP A 89 -1.54 -5.98 10.20
CA ASP A 89 -1.99 -4.79 10.90
C ASP A 89 -2.29 -3.70 9.86
N VAL A 90 -3.56 -3.32 9.72
CA VAL A 90 -4.02 -2.34 8.72
C VAL A 90 -3.40 -0.96 8.92
N TRP A 91 -3.19 -0.52 10.17
CA TRP A 91 -2.68 0.81 10.46
C TRP A 91 -1.21 0.91 10.10
N LYS A 92 -0.43 -0.11 10.48
CA LYS A 92 0.97 -0.22 10.06
C LYS A 92 1.08 -0.33 8.54
N LEU A 93 0.22 -1.12 7.91
CA LEU A 93 0.21 -1.30 6.46
C LEU A 93 -0.04 0.04 5.74
N LEU A 94 -1.00 0.83 6.20
CA LEU A 94 -1.30 2.15 5.67
C LEU A 94 -0.15 3.12 5.87
N ASP A 95 0.47 3.14 7.06
CA ASP A 95 1.64 3.99 7.32
C ASP A 95 2.82 3.64 6.41
N ASP A 96 3.17 2.36 6.31
CA ASP A 96 4.22 1.86 5.42
C ASP A 96 3.90 2.19 3.95
N ALA A 97 2.64 2.06 3.52
CA ALA A 97 2.21 2.40 2.16
C ALA A 97 2.35 3.90 1.88
N HIS A 98 1.91 4.76 2.79
CA HIS A 98 2.06 6.22 2.67
C HIS A 98 3.54 6.64 2.63
N ASN A 99 4.40 5.98 3.42
CA ASN A 99 5.85 6.20 3.36
C ASN A 99 6.42 5.87 1.99
N LEU A 100 5.95 4.79 1.34
CA LEU A 100 6.33 4.46 -0.03
C LEU A 100 5.83 5.49 -1.04
N VAL A 101 4.59 5.97 -0.92
CA VAL A 101 4.05 7.06 -1.75
C VAL A 101 4.95 8.29 -1.66
N VAL A 102 5.25 8.77 -0.44
CA VAL A 102 6.16 9.92 -0.25
C VAL A 102 7.52 9.67 -0.90
N THR A 103 8.06 8.45 -0.78
CA THR A 103 9.40 8.13 -1.29
C THR A 103 9.44 8.02 -2.82
N LEU A 104 8.35 7.64 -3.47
CA LEU A 104 8.30 7.24 -4.87
C LEU A 104 7.46 8.15 -5.77
N HIS A 105 6.59 9.02 -5.22
CA HIS A 105 5.66 9.84 -6.01
C HIS A 105 6.33 10.74 -7.07
N ASP A 106 7.54 11.23 -6.81
CA ASP A 106 8.31 12.06 -7.76
C ASP A 106 9.21 11.24 -8.68
N LYS A 107 9.36 9.94 -8.42
CA LYS A 107 10.29 9.04 -9.16
C LYS A 107 9.57 8.21 -10.22
N ILE A 108 8.27 8.03 -10.06
CA ILE A 108 7.44 7.30 -11.01
C ILE A 108 6.72 8.36 -11.85
N GLU A 109 7.30 8.69 -13.01
CA GLU A 109 6.58 9.45 -14.02
C GLU A 109 5.42 8.60 -14.51
N THR A 110 4.20 9.12 -14.45
CA THR A 110 3.05 8.51 -15.14
C THR A 110 3.29 8.69 -16.64
N PRO A 111 3.55 7.62 -17.43
CA PRO A 111 3.48 7.74 -18.86
C PRO A 111 2.03 8.09 -19.21
N PHE A 112 1.86 9.17 -19.97
CA PHE A 112 0.57 9.64 -20.47
C PHE A 112 -0.17 8.57 -21.28
#